data_AF-A0A5V4L6P4-F1
#
_entry.id   AF-A0A5V4L6P4-F1
#
_cell.length_a   1.000
_cell.length_b   1.000
_cell.length_c   1.000
_cell.angle_alpha   90.00
_cell.angle_beta   90.00
_cell.angle_gamma   90.00
#
_symmetry.space_group_name_H-M   'P 1'
#
loop_
_entity.id
_entity.type
_entity.pdbx_description
1 polymer ?
#
loop_
_entity_poly.entity_id
_entity_poly.type
_entity_poly.pdbx_seq_one_letter_code
_entity_poly.pdbx_strand_id
1 'polypeptide(L)'
;MKENKIRELVNELRDIAIEYHGTQQLREQIARTVRAAIIQAGNSPVIPGGWISCSERMPVIGELNWRTSFPLLVTCEIGVIPAYYGFVRVNGNKHYGFMESLKYGDDSGNHPQTNEYDLISNVTHWMPLPEPPQEVNRG
;
A
#
# COMPACT_ATOMS: atom_id res chain seq x y z
N MET A 1 1.32 -8.19 -16.86
CA MET A 1 -0.07 -7.69 -16.96
C MET A 1 -0.12 -6.54 -17.97
N LYS A 2 -1.14 -6.42 -18.84
CA LYS A 2 -1.26 -5.28 -19.77
C LYS A 2 -1.48 -4.00 -18.96
N GLU A 3 -0.77 -2.92 -19.26
CA GLU A 3 -0.76 -1.63 -18.54
C GLU A 3 -2.17 -1.11 -18.16
N ASN A 4 -3.14 -1.35 -19.03
CA ASN A 4 -4.55 -1.03 -18.81
C ASN A 4 -5.15 -1.69 -17.55
N LYS A 5 -4.79 -2.94 -17.25
CA LYS A 5 -5.31 -3.68 -16.08
C LYS A 5 -4.74 -3.19 -14.76
N ILE A 6 -3.49 -2.71 -14.74
CA ILE A 6 -2.92 -2.17 -13.50
C ILE A 6 -3.57 -0.82 -13.19
N ARG A 7 -3.76 0.02 -14.22
CA ARG A 7 -4.48 1.29 -14.07
C ARG A 7 -5.91 1.07 -13.58
N GLU A 8 -6.60 0.04 -14.09
CA GLU A 8 -7.93 -0.36 -13.62
C GLU A 8 -7.92 -0.74 -12.14
N LEU A 9 -7.03 -1.64 -11.71
CA LEU A 9 -6.89 -2.01 -10.30
C LEU A 9 -6.65 -0.79 -9.41
N VAL A 10 -5.71 0.05 -9.83
CA VAL A 10 -5.30 1.23 -9.06
C VAL A 10 -6.46 2.23 -8.94
N ASN A 11 -7.29 2.35 -9.98
CA ASN A 11 -8.54 3.12 -9.93
C ASN A 11 -9.58 2.46 -9.02
N GLU A 12 -9.78 1.15 -9.08
CA GLU A 12 -10.71 0.44 -8.19
C GLU A 12 -10.31 0.60 -6.72
N LEU A 13 -9.01 0.51 -6.40
CA LEU A 13 -8.52 0.71 -5.03
C LEU A 13 -8.74 2.13 -4.54
N ARG A 14 -8.58 3.11 -5.43
CA ARG A 14 -8.87 4.52 -5.16
C ARG A 14 -10.36 4.74 -4.92
N ASP A 15 -11.22 4.17 -5.75
CA ASP A 15 -12.68 4.31 -5.64
C ASP A 15 -13.18 3.69 -4.32
N ILE A 16 -12.69 2.51 -3.97
CA ILE A 16 -12.93 1.88 -2.66
C ILE A 16 -12.39 2.76 -1.52
N ALA A 17 -11.23 3.37 -1.71
CA ALA A 17 -10.63 4.24 -0.70
C ALA A 17 -11.46 5.50 -0.39
N ILE A 18 -12.16 6.00 -1.39
CA ILE A 18 -13.09 7.13 -1.28
C ILE A 18 -14.39 6.68 -0.66
N GLU A 19 -15.03 5.67 -1.26
CA GLU A 19 -16.38 5.21 -0.90
C GLU A 19 -16.46 4.79 0.56
N TYR A 20 -15.40 4.14 1.05
CA TYR A 20 -15.39 3.59 2.40
C TYR A 20 -14.54 4.42 3.38
N HIS A 21 -14.10 5.63 3.02
CA HIS A 21 -13.23 6.45 3.87
C HIS A 21 -13.76 6.59 5.30
N GLY A 22 -12.95 6.21 6.30
CA GLY A 22 -13.34 6.27 7.72
C GLY A 22 -14.22 5.11 8.23
N THR A 23 -14.56 4.13 7.39
CA THR A 23 -15.31 2.93 7.79
C THR A 23 -14.39 1.73 8.04
N GLN A 24 -14.84 0.76 8.87
CA GLN A 24 -14.13 -0.52 9.05
C GLN A 24 -14.08 -1.36 7.74
N GLN A 25 -14.99 -1.09 6.81
CA GLN A 25 -15.19 -1.83 5.56
C GLN A 25 -14.15 -1.48 4.48
N LEU A 26 -13.60 -0.27 4.55
CA LEU A 26 -12.51 0.19 3.67
C LEU A 26 -11.34 -0.77 3.63
N ARG A 27 -10.96 -1.21 4.82
CA ARG A 27 -9.82 -2.09 5.02
C ARG A 27 -10.05 -3.42 4.30
N GLU A 28 -11.23 -4.00 4.45
CA GLU A 28 -11.59 -5.28 3.86
C GLU A 28 -11.70 -5.22 2.32
N GLN A 29 -12.24 -4.12 1.79
CA GLN A 29 -12.41 -3.96 0.35
C GLN A 29 -11.09 -3.71 -0.39
N ILE A 30 -10.20 -2.88 0.17
CA ILE A 30 -8.84 -2.74 -0.36
C ILE A 30 -8.13 -4.11 -0.39
N ALA A 31 -8.30 -4.92 0.65
CA ALA A 31 -7.71 -6.25 0.71
C ALA A 31 -8.20 -7.17 -0.41
N ARG A 32 -9.51 -7.19 -0.64
CA ARG A 32 -10.13 -8.06 -1.65
C ARG A 32 -9.67 -7.66 -3.05
N THR A 33 -9.62 -6.37 -3.36
CA THR A 33 -9.26 -5.87 -4.68
C THR A 33 -7.77 -6.04 -5.00
N VAL A 34 -6.88 -5.77 -4.03
CA VAL A 34 -5.44 -6.06 -4.20
C VAL A 34 -5.21 -7.56 -4.39
N ARG A 35 -5.82 -8.42 -3.56
CA ARG A 35 -5.69 -9.89 -3.68
C ARG A 35 -6.20 -10.38 -5.04
N ALA A 36 -7.37 -9.91 -5.49
CA ALA A 36 -7.95 -10.31 -6.78
C ALA A 36 -7.03 -9.97 -7.96
N ALA A 37 -6.39 -8.80 -7.92
CA ALA A 37 -5.46 -8.42 -8.97
C ALA A 37 -4.11 -9.15 -8.91
N ILE A 38 -3.60 -9.47 -7.71
CA ILE A 38 -2.39 -10.29 -7.56
C ILE A 38 -2.64 -11.69 -8.16
N ILE A 39 -3.79 -12.30 -7.84
CA ILE A 39 -4.20 -13.62 -8.36
C ILE A 39 -4.38 -13.58 -9.88
N GLN A 40 -5.03 -12.54 -10.43
CA GLN A 40 -5.20 -12.40 -11.89
C GLN A 40 -3.89 -12.11 -12.65
N ALA A 41 -2.86 -11.58 -11.97
CA ALA A 41 -1.64 -11.10 -12.63
C ALA A 41 -0.53 -12.17 -12.75
N GLY A 42 -0.58 -13.29 -12.03
CA GLY A 42 0.42 -14.36 -12.14
C GLY A 42 1.86 -13.95 -11.80
N ASN A 43 2.02 -12.98 -10.87
CA ASN A 43 3.24 -12.29 -10.42
C ASN A 43 3.70 -11.02 -11.18
N SER A 44 3.91 -9.98 -10.35
CA SER A 44 4.57 -8.68 -10.53
C SER A 44 3.80 -7.54 -11.25
N PRO A 45 3.34 -6.50 -10.53
CA PRO A 45 2.66 -5.33 -11.09
C PRO A 45 3.69 -4.30 -11.56
N VAL A 46 4.16 -4.46 -12.79
CA VAL A 46 5.06 -3.50 -13.44
C VAL A 46 4.25 -2.40 -14.13
N ILE A 47 4.08 -1.24 -13.47
CA ILE A 47 3.86 0.04 -14.17
C ILE A 47 5.23 0.72 -14.25
N PRO A 48 5.85 0.86 -15.43
CA PRO A 48 7.25 1.30 -15.54
C PRO A 48 7.56 2.77 -15.15
N GLY A 49 6.61 3.53 -14.57
CA GLY A 49 6.81 4.95 -14.28
C GLY A 49 6.19 5.49 -12.98
N GLY A 50 5.57 4.65 -12.14
CA GLY A 50 4.93 5.08 -10.89
C GLY A 50 5.66 4.68 -9.61
N TRP A 51 6.61 3.75 -9.71
CA TRP A 51 7.38 3.23 -8.58
C TRP A 51 8.53 4.17 -8.22
N ILE A 52 8.65 4.49 -6.94
CA ILE A 52 9.72 5.30 -6.36
C ILE A 52 10.61 4.36 -5.57
N SER A 53 11.92 4.37 -5.84
CA SER A 53 12.85 3.58 -5.04
C SER A 53 12.93 4.14 -3.62
N CYS A 54 12.93 3.26 -2.62
CA CYS A 54 13.17 3.67 -1.22
C CYS A 54 14.54 4.35 -1.05
N SER A 55 15.51 4.01 -1.89
CA SER A 55 16.84 4.66 -1.89
C SER A 55 16.83 6.08 -2.45
N GLU A 56 15.89 6.38 -3.34
CA GLU A 56 15.74 7.72 -3.93
C GLU A 56 14.93 8.63 -3.01
N ARG A 57 13.82 8.12 -2.48
CA ARG A 57 12.91 8.90 -1.64
C ARG A 57 12.04 8.01 -0.78
N MET A 58 11.91 8.37 0.50
CA MET A 58 10.94 7.78 1.42
C MET A 58 9.59 8.53 1.37
N PRO A 59 8.47 7.85 1.69
CA PRO A 59 7.18 8.52 1.82
C PRO A 59 7.23 9.57 2.93
N VAL A 60 6.37 10.58 2.82
CA VAL A 60 6.27 11.66 3.81
C VAL A 60 5.00 11.50 4.62
N ILE A 61 5.09 11.67 5.94
CA ILE A 61 3.94 11.74 6.84
C ILE A 61 3.75 13.18 7.29
N GLY A 62 2.51 13.64 7.43
CA GLY A 62 2.22 14.96 8.00
C GLY A 62 2.64 15.04 9.47
N GLU A 63 3.01 16.23 9.95
CA GLU A 63 3.61 16.42 11.29
C GLU A 63 2.75 15.88 12.45
N LEU A 64 1.42 15.95 12.31
CA LEU A 64 0.46 15.47 13.31
C LEU A 64 0.03 14.01 13.09
N ASN A 65 0.52 13.36 12.03
CA ASN A 65 0.14 12.01 11.67
C ASN A 65 1.23 11.01 12.09
N TRP A 66 0.82 9.86 12.59
CA TRP A 66 1.75 8.75 12.92
C TRP A 66 2.04 7.85 11.71
N ARG A 67 1.32 8.03 10.60
CA ARG A 67 1.47 7.31 9.33
C ARG A 67 0.94 8.12 8.13
N THR A 68 1.16 7.62 6.92
CA THR A 68 0.49 8.10 5.70
C THR A 68 -1.02 7.95 5.82
N SER A 69 -1.76 8.92 5.29
CA SER A 69 -3.23 8.94 5.35
C SER A 69 -3.84 7.76 4.59
N PHE A 70 -3.29 7.45 3.43
CA PHE A 70 -3.67 6.32 2.57
C PHE A 70 -2.59 5.24 2.55
N PRO A 71 -2.95 3.97 2.30
CA PRO A 71 -1.98 2.91 2.11
C PRO A 71 -1.19 3.15 0.82
N LEU A 72 0.06 2.72 0.81
CA LEU A 72 0.97 2.69 -0.31
C LEU A 72 1.05 1.26 -0.82
N LEU A 73 1.30 1.09 -2.12
CA LEU A 73 1.77 -0.20 -2.61
C LEU A 73 3.28 -0.28 -2.38
N VAL A 74 3.75 -1.38 -1.82
CA VAL A 74 5.17 -1.62 -1.56
C VAL A 74 5.61 -2.95 -2.14
N THR A 75 6.85 -3.00 -2.59
CA THR A 75 7.50 -4.22 -3.08
C THR A 75 8.40 -4.79 -1.99
N CYS A 76 8.12 -6.02 -1.57
CA CYS A 76 8.88 -6.79 -0.58
C CYS A 76 9.18 -8.20 -1.11
N GLU A 77 9.85 -9.03 -0.32
CA GLU A 77 10.29 -10.37 -0.73
C GLU A 77 9.16 -11.33 -1.08
N ILE A 78 7.95 -11.14 -0.52
CA ILE A 78 6.77 -11.94 -0.87
C ILE A 78 5.94 -11.35 -2.02
N GLY A 79 6.41 -10.26 -2.63
CA GLY A 79 5.75 -9.58 -3.74
C GLY A 79 5.23 -8.19 -3.39
N VAL A 80 4.11 -7.80 -4.01
CA VAL A 80 3.53 -6.46 -3.85
C VAL A 80 2.37 -6.49 -2.89
N ILE A 81 2.46 -5.70 -1.82
CA ILE A 81 1.45 -5.64 -0.77
C ILE A 81 1.09 -4.18 -0.45
N PRO A 82 -0.11 -3.90 0.08
CA PRO A 82 -0.44 -2.59 0.58
C PRO A 82 0.07 -2.42 2.02
N ALA A 83 0.80 -1.34 2.27
CA ALA A 83 1.39 -1.00 3.56
C ALA A 83 1.22 0.49 3.86
N TYR A 84 1.27 0.87 5.12
CA TYR A 84 1.39 2.28 5.53
C TYR A 84 2.84 2.60 5.81
N TYR A 85 3.30 3.79 5.44
CA TYR A 85 4.56 4.29 5.98
C TYR A 85 4.28 5.14 7.21
N GLY A 86 5.01 4.93 8.30
CA GLY A 86 4.80 5.66 9.54
C GLY A 86 5.88 5.39 10.56
N PHE A 87 5.58 5.65 11.83
CA PHE A 87 6.48 5.33 12.92
C PHE A 87 5.79 4.62 14.08
N VAL A 88 6.55 3.78 14.76
CA VAL A 88 6.22 3.27 16.09
C VAL A 88 7.11 3.95 17.13
N ARG A 89 6.63 4.05 18.37
CA ARG A 89 7.41 4.60 19.48
C ARG A 89 7.85 3.50 20.41
N VAL A 90 9.16 3.36 20.57
CA VAL A 90 9.77 2.42 21.52
C VAL A 90 10.74 3.21 22.38
N ASN A 91 10.58 3.14 23.70
CA ASN A 91 11.40 3.86 24.67
C ASN A 91 11.50 5.38 24.40
N GLY A 92 10.40 5.99 23.93
CA GLY A 92 10.34 7.43 23.59
C GLY A 92 10.87 7.78 22.20
N ASN A 93 11.65 6.90 21.57
CA ASN A 93 12.22 7.10 20.24
C ASN A 93 11.24 6.68 19.14
N LYS A 94 11.27 7.39 18.01
CA LYS A 94 10.47 7.06 16.83
C LYS A 94 11.27 6.16 15.89
N HIS A 95 10.69 5.04 15.51
CA HIS A 95 11.24 4.11 14.53
C HIS A 95 10.35 4.13 13.30
N TYR A 96 10.88 4.59 12.18
CA TYR A 96 10.13 4.79 10.94
C TYR A 96 10.23 3.57 10.04
N GLY A 97 9.13 3.22 9.37
CA GLY A 97 9.11 2.10 8.45
C GLY A 97 7.74 1.81 7.87
N PHE A 98 7.71 0.77 7.03
CA PHE A 98 6.47 0.27 6.44
C PHE A 98 5.78 -0.67 7.42
N MET A 99 4.49 -0.48 7.61
CA MET A 99 3.63 -1.26 8.48
C MET A 99 2.57 -1.94 7.62
N GLU A 100 2.34 -3.22 7.86
CA GLU A 100 1.29 -3.95 7.15
C GLU A 100 -0.07 -3.28 7.37
N SER A 101 -0.78 -2.98 6.26
CA SER A 101 -2.14 -2.44 6.36
C SER A 101 -3.13 -3.50 6.85
N LEU A 102 -2.88 -4.77 6.51
CA LEU A 102 -3.55 -6.00 6.92
C LEU A 102 -2.50 -7.10 6.96
N LYS A 103 -2.75 -8.18 7.71
CA LYS A 103 -1.92 -9.38 7.61
C LYS A 103 -2.02 -9.94 6.20
N TYR A 104 -0.97 -9.75 5.41
CA TYR A 104 -0.80 -10.38 4.11
C TYR A 104 0.12 -11.57 4.25
N GLY A 105 -0.25 -12.67 3.60
CA GLY A 105 0.65 -13.78 3.40
C GLY A 105 0.45 -14.33 2.00
N ASP A 106 1.43 -15.12 1.55
CA ASP A 106 1.33 -15.84 0.29
C ASP A 106 0.51 -17.13 0.45
N ASP A 107 0.26 -17.83 -0.66
CA ASP A 107 -0.50 -19.09 -0.68
C ASP A 107 0.21 -20.24 0.07
N SER A 108 1.47 -20.03 0.48
CA SER A 108 2.25 -20.95 1.29
C SER A 108 2.21 -20.60 2.79
N GLY A 109 1.48 -19.54 3.18
CA GLY A 109 1.37 -19.07 4.55
C GLY A 109 2.56 -18.23 5.02
N ASN A 110 3.45 -17.78 4.12
CA ASN A 110 4.56 -16.91 4.46
C ASN A 110 4.06 -15.48 4.64
N HIS A 111 4.67 -14.74 5.56
CA HIS A 111 4.41 -13.32 5.82
C HIS A 111 5.63 -12.48 5.46
N PRO A 112 5.45 -11.16 5.23
CA PRO A 112 6.57 -10.25 5.09
C PRO A 112 7.52 -10.35 6.28
N GLN A 113 8.82 -10.31 6.01
CA GLN A 113 9.84 -10.21 7.03
C GLN A 113 9.71 -8.86 7.73
N THR A 114 9.78 -8.86 9.06
CA THR A 114 9.75 -7.64 9.86
C THR A 114 11.06 -7.47 10.64
N ASN A 115 11.40 -6.23 10.96
CA ASN A 115 12.49 -5.92 11.87
C ASN A 115 12.03 -6.04 13.34
N GLU A 116 12.92 -5.73 14.28
CA GLU A 116 12.65 -5.75 15.73
C GLU A 116 11.51 -4.83 16.21
N TYR A 117 11.00 -3.96 15.33
CA TYR A 117 9.89 -3.03 15.58
C TYR A 117 8.59 -3.43 14.86
N ASP A 118 8.50 -4.66 14.34
CA ASP A 118 7.40 -5.15 13.51
C ASP A 118 7.15 -4.33 12.22
N LEU A 119 8.20 -3.64 11.74
CA LEU A 119 8.15 -2.90 10.47
C LEU A 119 8.68 -3.80 9.35
N ILE A 120 7.98 -3.80 8.22
CA ILE A 120 8.30 -4.59 7.03
C ILE A 120 9.73 -4.26 6.58
N SER A 121 10.54 -5.29 6.46
CA SER A 121 11.92 -5.24 6.00
C SER A 121 12.00 -5.41 4.49
N ASN A 122 13.17 -5.12 3.91
CA ASN A 122 13.48 -5.38 2.50
C ASN A 122 12.51 -4.73 1.49
N VAL A 123 11.84 -3.64 1.89
CA VAL A 123 11.03 -2.85 0.97
C VAL A 123 11.94 -2.10 0.01
N THR A 124 11.81 -2.36 -1.29
CA THR A 124 12.72 -1.77 -2.30
C THR A 124 12.11 -0.58 -3.02
N HIS A 125 10.81 -0.63 -3.30
CA HIS A 125 10.07 0.41 -4.02
C HIS A 125 8.68 0.59 -3.43
N TRP A 126 8.15 1.80 -3.54
CA TRP A 126 6.78 2.14 -3.17
C TRP A 126 6.09 2.98 -4.24
N MET A 127 4.76 3.02 -4.22
CA MET A 127 3.95 3.86 -5.09
C MET A 127 2.75 4.42 -4.29
N PRO A 128 2.43 5.73 -4.41
CA PRO A 128 1.21 6.27 -3.83
C PRO A 128 -0.02 5.72 -4.56
N LEU A 129 -1.14 5.58 -3.85
CA LEU A 129 -2.43 5.45 -4.53
C LEU A 129 -2.75 6.77 -5.26
N PRO A 130 -3.36 6.74 -6.45
CA PRO A 130 -3.75 7.96 -7.15
C PRO A 130 -4.76 8.76 -6.34
N GLU A 131 -4.64 10.08 -6.41
CA GLU A 131 -5.62 11.01 -5.82
C GLU A 131 -7.01 10.71 -6.32
N PRO A 132 -8.09 10.73 -5.52
CA PRO A 132 -9.49 10.41 -5.89
C PRO A 132 -10.03 11.14 -7.14
N PRO A 133 -10.99 10.59 -7.94
CA PRO A 133 -11.54 11.33 -9.07
C PRO A 133 -12.26 12.54 -8.50
N GLN A 134 -11.99 13.73 -9.04
CA GLN A 134 -12.76 14.90 -8.64
C GLN A 134 -14.21 14.63 -9.04
N GLU A 135 -15.12 14.61 -8.06
CA GLU A 135 -16.55 14.52 -8.33
C GLU A 135 -16.92 15.68 -9.24
N VAL A 136 -17.25 15.35 -10.49
CA VAL A 136 -17.82 16.32 -11.41
C VAL A 136 -19.24 16.55 -10.91
N ASN A 137 -19.43 17.63 -10.14
CA ASN A 137 -20.75 18.11 -9.71
C ASN A 137 -21.63 18.26 -10.96
N ARG A 138 -22.43 17.24 -11.26
CA ARG A 138 -23.55 17.34 -12.20
C ARG A 138 -24.69 17.95 -11.39
N GLY A 139 -24.86 19.25 -11.57
CA GLY A 139 -25.99 20.00 -11.03
C GLY A 139 -27.33 19.55 -11.58
#